data_AF-A0A1H0Z6A8-F1
#
_entry.id   AF-A0A1H0Z6A8-F1
#
_cell.length_a   1.000
_cell.length_b   1.000
_cell.length_c   1.000
_cell.angle_alpha   90.00
_cell.angle_beta   90.00
_cell.angle_gamma   90.00
#
_symmetry.space_group_name_H-M   'P 1'
#
loop_
_entity.id
_entity.type
_entity.pdbx_description
1 polymer ?
#
loop_
_entity_poly.entity_id
_entity_poly.type
_entity_poly.pdbx_seq_one_letter_code
_entity_poly.pdbx_strand_id
1 'polypeptide(L)' 'MTQSERWQMQYEQVMVFISTNHRRPSKYYAEERLLWHWLRRNIKLMSKVDLPIERKEKFKALMALDGKYRRVNQFK' A
#
# COMPACT_ATOMS: atom_id res chain seq x y z
N MET A 1 -21.89 1.81 2.19
CA MET A 1 -20.43 1.63 2.15
C MET A 1 -19.78 2.45 3.27
N THR A 2 -19.35 1.80 4.33
CA THR A 2 -18.70 2.44 5.48
C THR A 2 -17.26 2.85 5.17
N GLN A 3 -16.67 3.75 5.97
CA GLN A 3 -15.27 4.16 5.78
C GLN A 3 -14.30 2.97 5.95
N SER A 4 -14.65 2.00 6.81
CA SER A 4 -13.90 0.76 7.00
C SER A 4 -13.95 -0.14 5.77
N GLU A 5 -15.12 -0.32 5.17
CA GLU A 5 -15.26 -1.09 3.91
C GLU A 5 -14.47 -0.45 2.77
N ARG A 6 -14.53 0.88 2.63
CA ARG A 6 -13.72 1.60 1.62
C ARG A 6 -12.22 1.37 1.81
N TRP A 7 -11.77 1.31 3.06
CA TRP A 7 -10.37 1.08 3.37
C TRP A 7 -9.96 -0.36 3.07
N GLN A 8 -10.79 -1.34 3.44
CA GLN A 8 -10.55 -2.75 3.20
C GLN A 8 -10.50 -3.06 1.69
N MET A 9 -11.43 -2.51 0.91
CA MET A 9 -11.44 -2.68 -0.55
C MET A 9 -10.17 -2.13 -1.22
N GLN A 10 -9.71 -0.94 -0.81
CA GLN A 10 -8.47 -0.38 -1.36
C GLN A 10 -7.23 -1.15 -0.92
N TYR A 11 -7.21 -1.65 0.33
CA TYR A 11 -6.16 -2.54 0.82
C TYR A 11 -6.05 -3.79 -0.05
N GLU A 12 -7.17 -4.45 -0.34
CA GLU A 12 -7.22 -5.64 -1.19
C GLU A 12 -6.76 -5.35 -2.61
N GLN A 13 -7.20 -4.24 -3.21
CA GLN A 13 -6.76 -3.84 -4.55
C GLN A 13 -5.24 -3.65 -4.63
N VAL A 14 -4.64 -3.00 -3.63
CA VAL A 14 -3.18 -2.81 -3.60
C VAL A 14 -2.45 -4.13 -3.35
N MET A 15 -2.94 -4.96 -2.44
CA MET A 15 -2.38 -6.29 -2.17
C MET A 15 -2.38 -7.16 -3.42
N VAL A 16 -3.52 -7.24 -4.12
CA VAL A 16 -3.65 -7.96 -5.39
C VAL A 16 -2.67 -7.41 -6.40
N PHE A 17 -2.64 -6.08 -6.59
CA PHE A 17 -1.73 -5.46 -7.56
C PHE A 17 -0.25 -5.83 -7.32
N ILE A 18 0.23 -5.73 -6.07
CA ILE A 18 1.63 -6.04 -5.76
C ILE A 18 1.89 -7.55 -5.86
N SER A 19 0.92 -8.38 -5.46
CA SER A 19 1.06 -9.84 -5.56
C SER A 19 1.11 -10.34 -7.01
N THR A 20 0.32 -9.75 -7.92
CA THR A 20 0.26 -10.13 -9.34
C THR A 20 1.41 -9.56 -10.14
N ASN A 21 1.73 -8.27 -9.93
CA ASN A 21 2.75 -7.60 -10.74
C ASN A 21 4.15 -7.70 -10.13
N HIS A 22 4.28 -8.21 -8.91
CA HIS A 22 5.54 -8.29 -8.14
C HIS A 22 6.29 -6.96 -8.08
N ARG A 23 5.54 -5.84 -8.07
CA ARG A 23 6.07 -4.48 -8.01
C ARG A 23 5.09 -3.52 -7.33
N ARG A 24 5.60 -2.37 -6.91
CA ARG A 24 4.77 -1.28 -6.38
C ARG A 24 3.97 -0.60 -7.50
N PRO A 25 2.76 -0.08 -7.19
CA PRO A 25 2.07 0.84 -8.07
C PRO A 25 2.95 2.06 -8.37
N SER A 26 2.90 2.55 -9.60
CA SER A 26 3.68 3.69 -10.08
C SER A 26 2.82 4.93 -10.21
N LYS A 27 3.40 6.11 -9.92
CA LYS A 27 2.72 7.40 -10.12
C LYS A 27 2.49 7.76 -11.60
N TYR A 28 3.26 7.12 -12.50
CA TYR A 28 3.28 7.48 -13.92
C TYR A 28 2.11 6.89 -14.70
N TYR A 29 1.63 5.69 -14.33
CA TYR A 29 0.45 5.09 -14.95
C TYR A 29 -0.83 5.66 -14.31
N ALA A 30 -1.77 6.12 -15.12
CA ALA A 30 -2.99 6.76 -14.65
C ALA A 30 -3.84 5.81 -13.78
N GLU A 31 -3.95 4.55 -14.21
CA GLU A 31 -4.69 3.49 -13.51
C GLU A 31 -4.09 3.14 -12.13
N GLU A 32 -2.77 3.23 -12.02
CA GLU A 32 -2.04 2.92 -10.78
C GLU A 32 -1.91 4.11 -9.83
N ARG A 33 -2.15 5.33 -10.34
CA ARG A 33 -1.91 6.57 -9.61
C ARG A 33 -2.72 6.65 -8.33
N LEU A 34 -3.98 6.19 -8.37
CA LEU A 34 -4.86 6.13 -7.19
C LEU A 34 -4.30 5.16 -6.13
N LEU A 35 -3.89 3.96 -6.54
CA LEU A 35 -3.27 2.95 -5.66
C LEU A 35 -1.98 3.47 -5.04
N TRP A 36 -1.15 4.17 -5.83
CA TRP A 36 0.08 4.79 -5.36
C TRP A 36 -0.16 5.88 -4.32
N HIS A 37 -1.12 6.80 -4.57
CA HIS A 37 -1.47 7.84 -3.62
C HIS A 37 -2.03 7.26 -2.32
N TRP A 38 -2.90 6.25 -2.42
CA TRP A 38 -3.46 5.57 -1.25
C TRP A 38 -2.36 4.90 -0.42
N LEU A 39 -1.46 4.15 -1.05
CA LEU A 39 -0.33 3.50 -0.38
C LEU A 39 0.53 4.52 0.37
N ARG A 40 0.93 5.61 -0.32
CA ARG A 40 1.77 6.66 0.27
C ARG A 40 1.08 7.38 1.44
N ARG A 41 -0.22 7.66 1.32
CA ARG A 41 -1.01 8.27 2.40
C ARG A 41 -1.05 7.36 3.63
N ASN A 42 -1.32 6.07 3.45
CA ASN A 42 -1.41 5.15 4.57
C ASN A 42 -0.04 4.88 5.23
N ILE A 43 1.06 4.85 4.48
CA ILE A 43 2.42 4.82 5.05
C ILE A 43 2.66 6.02 5.97
N LYS A 44 2.25 7.23 5.56
CA LYS A 44 2.35 8.43 6.40
C LYS A 44 1.41 8.40 7.62
N LEU A 45 0.27 7.72 7.51
CA LEU A 45 -0.65 7.56 8.64
C LEU A 45 -0.17 6.51 9.64
N MET A 46 0.59 5.50 9.22
CA MET A 46 1.21 4.51 10.11
C MET A 46 2.20 5.13 11.10
N SER A 47 2.91 6.19 10.69
CA SER A 47 3.77 6.95 11.60
C SER A 47 2.99 7.83 12.57
N LYS A 48 1.66 7.92 12.43
CA LYS A 48 0.77 8.62 13.36
C LYS A 48 0.07 7.61 14.26
N VAL A 49 -0.17 7.99 15.51
CA VAL A 49 -0.71 7.09 16.55
C VAL A 49 -2.17 6.69 16.24
N ASP A 50 -2.89 7.48 15.46
CA ASP A 50 -4.35 7.42 15.25
C ASP A 50 -4.88 6.25 14.39
N LEU A 51 -4.03 5.34 13.90
CA LEU A 51 -4.52 4.20 13.13
C LEU A 51 -5.05 3.08 14.07
N PRO A 52 -6.26 2.53 13.82
CA PRO A 52 -6.76 1.36 14.53
C PRO A 52 -5.77 0.19 14.47
N ILE A 53 -5.66 -0.56 15.56
CA ILE A 53 -4.67 -1.64 15.72
C ILE A 53 -4.81 -2.70 14.61
N GLU A 54 -6.04 -3.12 14.31
CA GLU A 54 -6.32 -4.09 13.23
C GLU A 54 -5.80 -3.63 11.86
N ARG A 55 -5.93 -2.33 11.56
CA ARG A 55 -5.44 -1.76 10.31
C ARG A 55 -3.92 -1.70 10.30
N LYS A 56 -3.28 -1.44 11.45
CA LYS A 56 -1.81 -1.43 11.56
C LYS A 56 -1.23 -2.81 11.24
N GLU A 57 -1.86 -3.89 11.71
CA GLU A 57 -1.40 -5.25 11.44
C GLU A 57 -1.49 -5.62 9.96
N LYS A 58 -2.66 -5.40 9.34
CA LYS A 58 -2.84 -5.61 7.89
C LYS A 58 -1.85 -4.81 7.07
N PHE A 59 -1.61 -3.56 7.46
CA PHE A 59 -0.69 -2.68 6.75
C PHE A 59 0.78 -3.05 6.95
N LYS A 60 1.17 -3.61 8.11
CA LYS A 60 2.50 -4.20 8.32
C LYS A 60 2.76 -5.36 7.34
N ALA A 61 1.78 -6.24 7.14
CA ALA A 61 1.90 -7.33 6.16
C ALA A 61 2.09 -6.78 4.73
N LEU A 62 1.34 -5.75 4.36
CA LEU A 62 1.50 -5.05 3.07
C LEU A 62 2.90 -4.43 2.94
N MET A 63 3.43 -3.81 3.99
CA MET A 63 4.77 -3.21 3.99
C MET A 63 5.89 -4.25 3.88
N ALA A 64 5.71 -5.44 4.45
CA ALA A 64 6.66 -6.54 4.28
C ALA A 64 6.69 -7.03 2.83
N LEU A 65 5.50 -7.20 2.23
CA LEU A 65 5.35 -7.55 0.81
C LEU A 65 5.96 -6.46 -0.10
N ASP A 66 5.68 -5.19 0.20
CA ASP A 66 6.23 -4.04 -0.49
C ASP A 66 7.76 -3.97 -0.42
N GLY A 67 8.32 -4.24 0.76
CA GLY A 67 9.76 -4.30 0.99
C GLY A 67 10.44 -5.40 0.17
N LYS A 68 9.82 -6.57 0.03
CA LYS A 68 10.31 -7.68 -0.80
C LYS A 68 10.45 -7.28 -2.28
N TYR A 69 9.51 -6.50 -2.79
CA TYR A 69 9.47 -6.07 -4.18
C TYR A 69 9.99 -4.63 -4.39
N ARG A 70 10.64 -4.06 -3.37
CA ARG A 70 11.21 -2.72 -3.47
C ARG A 70 12.43 -2.78 -4.39
N ARG A 71 12.36 -2.05 -5.51
CA ARG A 71 13.53 -1.84 -6.37
C ARG A 71 14.68 -1.27 -5.54
N VAL A 72 15.77 -2.02 -5.43
CA VAL A 72 17.04 -1.52 -4.90
C VAL A 72 17.65 -0.66 -5.99
N ASN A 73 18.12 0.54 -5.63
CA ASN A 73 18.81 1.42 -6.57
C ASN A 73 20.12 0.74 -6.97
N GLN A 74 20.30 0.42 -8.25
CA GLN A 74 21.41 -0.40 -8.76
C GLN A 74 22.70 0.40 -8.98
N PHE A 75 22.64 1.73 -8.87
CA PHE A 75 23.79 2.62 -8.95
C PHE A 75 24.29 2.90 -7.53
N LYS A 76 25.21 2.08 -7.04
CA LYS A 76 25.91 2.26 -5.78
C LYS A 76 27.41 2.21 -6.03
#